data_AF-A0A1J7C859-F1
#
_entry.id   AF-A0A1J7C859-F1
#
_cell.length_a   1.000
_cell.length_b   1.000
_cell.length_c   1.000
_cell.angle_alpha   90.00
_cell.angle_beta   90.00
_cell.angle_gamma   90.00
#
_symmetry.space_group_name_H-M   'P 1'
#
loop_
_entity.id
_entity.type
_entity.pdbx_description
1 polymer ?
#
loop_
_entity_poly.entity_id
_entity_poly.type
_entity_poly.pdbx_seq_one_letter_code
_entity_poly.pdbx_strand_id
1 'polypeptide(L)' 'MKNMKYLKAALLAKALESDREFAEAIVQWGKAAKQAKSPHNMEWALTRKDYCKSCLRNGWR' A
#
# COMPACT_ATOMS: atom_id res chain seq x y z
N MET A 1 -14.37 -16.84 -2.57
CA MET A 1 -14.28 -15.58 -3.34
C MET A 1 -12.97 -14.87 -3.02
N LYS A 2 -12.03 -14.77 -3.98
CA LYS A 2 -10.80 -13.98 -3.82
C LYS A 2 -11.19 -12.52 -3.53
N ASN A 3 -10.58 -11.89 -2.53
CA ASN A 3 -10.89 -10.50 -2.17
C ASN A 3 -10.30 -9.54 -3.21
N MET A 4 -11.00 -9.42 -4.35
CA MET A 4 -10.54 -8.70 -5.55
C MET A 4 -10.27 -7.22 -5.28
N LYS A 5 -11.00 -6.63 -4.32
CA LYS A 5 -10.85 -5.22 -3.94
C LYS A 5 -9.47 -4.95 -3.29
N TYR A 6 -9.14 -5.71 -2.24
CA TYR A 6 -7.81 -5.68 -1.61
C TYR A 6 -6.70 -5.90 -2.64
N LEU A 7 -6.80 -6.96 -3.44
CA LEU A 7 -5.77 -7.34 -4.38
C LEU A 7 -5.52 -6.24 -5.42
N LYS A 8 -6.59 -5.63 -5.97
CA LYS A 8 -6.48 -4.54 -6.93
C LYS A 8 -5.78 -3.32 -6.33
N ALA A 9 -6.16 -2.93 -5.12
CA ALA A 9 -5.53 -1.80 -4.42
C ALA A 9 -4.06 -2.07 -4.10
N ALA A 10 -3.74 -3.29 -3.63
CA ALA A 10 -2.37 -3.69 -3.28
C ALA A 10 -1.45 -3.77 -4.50
N LEU A 11 -1.92 -4.29 -5.64
CA LEU A 11 -1.14 -4.33 -6.88
C LEU A 11 -0.84 -2.92 -7.41
N LEU A 12 -1.83 -2.03 -7.42
CA LEU A 12 -1.61 -0.65 -7.81
C LEU A 12 -0.66 0.07 -6.86
N ALA A 13 -0.82 -0.12 -5.55
CA ALA A 13 0.08 0.43 -4.55
C ALA A 13 1.53 -0.05 -4.75
N LYS A 14 1.70 -1.35 -5.07
CA LYS A 14 3.01 -1.93 -5.32
C LYS A 14 3.67 -1.37 -6.58
N ALA A 15 2.92 -1.15 -7.65
CA ALA A 15 3.43 -0.53 -8.87
C ALA A 15 3.93 0.90 -8.59
N LEU A 16 3.09 1.74 -7.97
CA LEU A 16 3.46 3.11 -7.59
C LEU A 16 4.66 3.16 -6.65
N GLU A 17 4.72 2.23 -5.68
CA GLU A 17 5.87 2.10 -4.78
C GLU A 17 7.17 1.75 -5.52
N SER A 18 7.10 0.88 -6.54
CA SER A 18 8.23 0.55 -7.41
C SER A 18 8.66 1.72 -8.28
N ASP A 19 7.72 2.53 -8.73
CA ASP A 19 7.96 3.76 -9.50
C ASP A 19 8.38 4.94 -8.61
N ARG A 20 8.48 4.73 -7.29
CA ARG A 20 8.84 5.74 -6.27
C ARG A 20 7.84 6.90 -6.16
N GLU A 21 6.64 6.71 -6.69
CA GLU A 21 5.45 7.56 -6.49
C GLU A 21 4.86 7.30 -5.09
N PHE A 22 5.64 7.63 -4.06
CA PHE A 22 5.37 7.21 -2.68
C PHE A 22 4.10 7.85 -2.12
N ALA A 23 3.73 9.06 -2.54
CA ALA A 23 2.52 9.73 -2.05
C ALA A 23 1.25 8.99 -2.48
N GLU A 24 1.20 8.58 -3.74
CA GLU A 24 0.13 7.82 -4.37
C GLU A 24 0.11 6.39 -3.79
N ALA A 25 1.28 5.78 -3.61
CA ALA A 25 1.42 4.46 -2.99
C ALA A 25 0.84 4.45 -1.56
N ILE A 26 1.07 5.49 -0.75
CA ILE A 26 0.49 5.63 0.61
C ILE A 26 -1.05 5.58 0.56
N VAL A 27 -1.66 6.26 -0.41
CA VAL A 27 -3.11 6.28 -0.57
C VAL A 27 -3.63 4.89 -0.93
N GLN A 28 -2.99 4.21 -1.88
CA GLN A 28 -3.43 2.89 -2.34
C GLN A 28 -3.19 1.79 -1.29
N TRP A 29 -2.07 1.82 -0.57
CA TRP A 29 -1.85 0.93 0.57
C TRP A 29 -2.86 1.17 1.69
N GLY A 30 -3.24 2.43 1.94
CA GLY A 30 -4.33 2.75 2.87
C GLY A 30 -5.69 2.19 2.43
N LYS A 31 -6.00 2.22 1.13
CA LYS A 31 -7.20 1.58 0.57
C LYS A 31 -7.15 0.06 0.70
N ALA A 32 -6.00 -0.55 0.43
CA ALA A 32 -5.79 -1.99 0.58
C ALA A 32 -6.02 -2.41 2.04
N ALA A 33 -5.42 -1.73 3.01
CA ALA A 33 -5.61 -2.03 4.44
C ALA A 33 -7.10 -2.01 4.85
N LYS A 34 -7.86 -0.98 4.44
CA LYS A 34 -9.30 -0.88 4.72
C LYS A 34 -10.15 -1.99 4.07
N GLN A 35 -9.69 -2.54 2.96
CA GLN A 35 -10.40 -3.58 2.21
C GLN A 35 -9.95 -4.99 2.57
N ALA A 36 -8.90 -5.12 3.38
CA ALA A 36 -8.38 -6.40 3.83
C ALA A 36 -9.40 -7.09 4.76
N LYS A 37 -9.71 -8.35 4.48
CA LYS A 37 -10.56 -9.21 5.32
C LYS A 37 -9.76 -10.02 6.35
N SER A 38 -8.49 -10.26 6.05
CA SER A 38 -7.57 -10.96 6.96
C SER A 38 -6.74 -9.92 7.71
N PRO A 39 -6.56 -10.07 9.03
CA PRO A 39 -5.66 -9.24 9.82
C PRO A 39 -4.25 -9.18 9.24
N HIS A 40 -3.73 -10.31 8.75
CA HIS A 40 -2.41 -10.39 8.13
C HIS A 40 -2.26 -9.46 6.91
N ASN A 41 -3.28 -9.43 6.03
CA ASN A 41 -3.27 -8.56 4.86
C ASN A 41 -3.42 -7.08 5.23
N MET A 42 -4.19 -6.79 6.28
CA MET A 42 -4.33 -5.43 6.79
C MET A 42 -2.99 -4.93 7.34
N GLU A 43 -2.35 -5.72 8.19
CA GLU A 43 -1.04 -5.42 8.79
C GLU A 43 0.02 -5.24 7.71
N TRP A 44 0.09 -6.16 6.73
CA TRP A 44 1.00 -6.03 5.60
C TRP A 44 0.84 -4.69 4.87
N ALA A 45 -0.40 -4.33 4.52
CA ALA A 45 -0.69 -3.08 3.82
C ALA A 45 -0.35 -1.83 4.66
N LEU A 46 -0.56 -1.88 5.98
CA LEU A 46 -0.19 -0.79 6.89
C LEU A 46 1.34 -0.65 6.97
N THR A 47 2.08 -1.76 7.09
CA THR A 47 3.55 -1.75 7.10
C THR A 47 4.11 -1.17 5.80
N ARG A 48 3.55 -1.53 4.64
CA ARG A 48 3.96 -0.94 3.36
C ARG A 48 3.62 0.54 3.25
N LYS A 49 2.46 0.97 3.77
CA LYS A 49 2.10 2.39 3.86
C LYS A 49 3.12 3.17 4.68
N ASP A 50 3.55 2.63 5.82
CA ASP A 50 4.52 3.29 6.69
C ASP A 50 5.93 3.31 6.10
N TYR A 51 6.32 2.27 5.36
CA TYR A 51 7.52 2.30 4.51
C TYR A 51 7.48 3.48 3.52
N CYS A 52 6.40 3.63 2.76
CA CYS A 52 6.26 4.72 1.78
C CYS A 52 6.29 6.10 2.45
N LYS A 53 5.68 6.27 3.63
CA LYS A 53 5.81 7.51 4.42
C LYS A 53 7.25 7.79 4.81
N SER A 54 8.00 6.75 5.19
CA SER A 54 9.42 6.90 5.53
C SER A 54 10.24 7.36 4.33
N CYS A 55 10.07 6.73 3.17
CA CYS A 55 10.71 7.14 1.91
C CYS A 55 10.39 8.59 1.56
N LEU A 56 9.10 8.97 1.62
CA LEU A 56 8.65 10.32 1.30
C LEU A 56 9.25 11.37 2.25
N ARG A 57 9.29 11.09 3.56
CA ARG A 57 9.90 11.99 4.57
C ARG A 57 11.40 12.18 4.37
N ASN A 58 12.10 11.12 3.96
CA ASN A 58 13.54 11.16 3.73
C ASN A 58 13.93 11.65 2.33
N GLY A 59 12.95 12.02 1.49
CA GLY A 59 13.19 12.49 0.13
C GLY A 59 13.75 11.41 -0.80
N TRP A 60 13.58 10.13 -0.46
CA TRP A 60 13.99 9.04 -1.34
C TRP A 60 13.03 9.02 -2.51
N ARG A 61 13.53 9.34 -3.71
CA ARG A 61 12.84 9.37 -5.00
C ARG A 61 13.72 8.77 -6.08
#